data_AF-A0A969F5Q1-F1
#
_entry.id   AF-A0A969F5Q1-F1
#
_cell.length_a   1.000
_cell.length_b   1.000
_cell.length_c   1.000
_cell.angle_alpha   90.00
_cell.angle_beta   90.00
_cell.angle_gamma   90.00
#
_symmetry.space_group_name_H-M   'P 1'
#
loop_
_entity.id
_entity.type
_entity.pdbx_description
1 polymer ?
#
loop_
_entity_poly.entity_id
_entity_poly.type
_entity_poly.pdbx_seq_one_letter_code
_entity_poly.pdbx_strand_id
1 'polypeptide(L)' 'MMRRRLILASSSPYRRDLLARLGLAFESASPDIDETP' A
#
# COMPACT_ATOMS: atom_id res chain seq x y z
N MET A 1 11.86 -16.27 -11.55
CA MET A 1 11.83 -15.26 -10.47
C MET A 1 10.41 -15.23 -9.91
N MET A 2 10.21 -15.42 -8.60
CA MET A 2 8.85 -15.46 -8.02
C MET A 2 8.30 -14.04 -7.82
N ARG A 3 7.12 -13.77 -8.37
CA ARG A 3 6.42 -12.50 -8.20
C ARG A 3 5.68 -12.53 -6.86
N ARG A 4 6.11 -11.71 -5.90
CA ARG A 4 5.40 -11.55 -4.61
C ARG A 4 4.26 -10.56 -4.78
N ARG A 5 3.15 -10.80 -4.07
CA ARG A 5 2.05 -9.85 -3.97
C ARG A 5 2.53 -8.65 -3.15
N LEU A 6 2.32 -7.45 -3.68
CA LEU A 6 2.64 -6.19 -3.01
C LEU A 6 1.37 -5.60 -2.42
N ILE A 7 1.42 -5.22 -1.14
CA ILE A 7 0.29 -4.59 -0.43
C ILE A 7 0.74 -3.23 0.10
N LEU A 8 -0.03 -2.19 -0.19
CA LEU A 8 0.09 -0.87 0.43
C LEU A 8 -0.76 -0.85 1.70
N ALA A 9 -0.10 -1.02 2.85
CA ALA A 9 -0.71 -0.97 4.19
C ALA A 9 -0.86 0.48 4.68
N SER A 10 -1.53 1.34 3.89
CA SER A 10 -1.79 2.73 4.26
C SER A 10 -3.11 3.20 3.67
N SER A 11 -3.91 3.91 4.49
CA SER A 11 -5.14 4.60 4.06
C SER A 11 -4.88 5.91 3.30
N SER A 12 -3.63 6.39 3.22
CA SER A 12 -3.30 7.67 2.61
C SER A 12 -3.52 7.66 1.07
N PRO A 13 -4.42 8.52 0.54
CA PRO A 13 -4.61 8.66 -0.90
C PRO A 13 -3.32 9.07 -1.63
N TYR A 14 -2.54 9.97 -1.02
CA TYR A 14 -1.27 10.45 -1.57
C TYR A 14 -0.24 9.32 -1.73
N ARG A 15 -0.10 8.43 -0.73
CA ARG A 15 0.82 7.29 -0.82
C ARG A 15 0.41 6.30 -1.91
N ARG A 16 -0.89 6.08 -2.11
CA ARG A 16 -1.42 5.26 -3.21
C ARG A 16 -1.04 5.82 -4.57
N ASP A 17 -1.27 7.12 -4.77
CA ASP A 17 -0.96 7.78 -6.04
C ASP A 17 0.55 7.83 -6.31
N LEU A 18 1.37 7.94 -5.26
CA LEU A 18 2.82 7.88 -5.36
C LEU A 18 3.30 6.47 -5.77
N LEU A 19 2.79 5.41 -5.14
CA LEU A 19 3.15 4.03 -5.46
C LEU A 19 2.71 3.64 -6.89
N ALA A 20 1.55 4.12 -7.34
CA ALA A 20 1.04 3.89 -8.69
C ALA A 20 2.00 4.41 -9.79
N ARG A 21 2.79 5.46 -9.53
CA ARG A 21 3.79 5.98 -10.48
C ARG A 21 4.91 5.00 -10.79
N LEU A 22 5.13 3.98 -9.94
CA LEU A 22 6.14 2.95 -10.17
C LEU A 22 5.69 1.88 -11.18
N GLY A 23 4.42 1.90 -11.63
CA GLY A 23 3.90 0.92 -12.58
C GLY A 23 3.83 -0.51 -12.03
N LEU A 24 3.85 -0.66 -10.69
CA LEU A 24 3.75 -1.95 -10.02
C LEU A 24 2.29 -2.34 -9.83
N ALA A 25 2.00 -3.64 -9.93
CA ALA A 25 0.73 -4.18 -9.47
C ALA A 25 0.77 -4.30 -7.94
N PHE A 26 -0.20 -3.70 -7.26
CA PHE A 26 -0.35 -3.77 -5.81
C PHE A 26 -1.83 -3.70 -5.41
N GLU A 27 -2.12 -4.18 -4.21
CA GLU A 27 -3.41 -4.01 -3.53
C GLU A 27 -3.27 -2.98 -2.41
N SER A 28 -4.32 -2.22 -2.11
CA SER A 28 -4.32 -1.27 -0.99
C SER A 28 -5.24 -1.76 0.11
N ALA A 29 -4.73 -1.77 1.33
CA ALA A 29 -5.48 -2.09 2.54
C ALA A 29 -5.12 -1.08 3.62
N SER A 30 -6.12 -0.45 4.25
CA SER A 30 -5.87 0.34 5.46
C SER A 30 -5.51 -0.60 6.60
N PRO A 31 -4.51 -0.28 7.44
CA PRO A 31 -4.33 -1.00 8.69
C PRO A 31 -5.55 -0.77 9.59
N ASP A 32 -5.99 -1.84 10.24
CA ASP A 32 -7.02 -1.84 11.28
C ASP A 32 -6.32 -1.98 12.64
N ILE A 33 -5.57 -0.94 13.01
CA ILE A 33 -4.84 -0.86 14.27
C ILE A 33 -5.07 0.49 14.93
N ASP A 34 -5.09 0.49 16.26
CA ASP A 34 -5.05 1.72 17.06
C ASP A 34 -3.59 2.18 17.19
N GLU A 35 -3.31 3.40 16.74
CA GLU A 35 -1.97 4.02 16.79
C GLU A 35 -1.82 5.00 17.97
N THR A 36 -2.74 4.96 18.95
CA THR A 36 -2.65 5.77 20.17
C THR A 36 -1.35 5.46 20.93
N PRO A 37 -0.53 6.47 21.30
CA PRO A 37 0.75 6.28 22.00
C PRO A 37 0.65 5.65 23.39
#